data_AF-A0A0Q8LPI2-F1
#
_entry.id   AF-A0A0Q8LPI2-F1
#
_cell.length_a   1.000
_cell.length_b   1.000
_cell.length_c   1.000
_cell.angle_alpha   90.00
_cell.angle_beta   90.00
_cell.angle_gamma   90.00
#
_symmetry.space_group_name_H-M   'P 1'
#
loop_
_entity.id
_entity.type
_entity.pdbx_description
1 polymer ?
#
loop_
_entity_poly.entity_id
_entity_poly.type
_entity_poly.pdbx_seq_one_letter_code
_entity_poly.pdbx_strand_id
1 'polypeptide(L)'
;MMRESLHSELAAADPMAGVDDARLHALVRRTALAAEARAIAEAPSTTPRWKRRRTMIPLGIAGVVALTGAALVLPLTQFGIGGMLVDADAIIPIKYTTDTGVDVSCRKAFYFGDPADRTQSDRQIAAFVADHDWTGIGQDMYEYAIAHPFVPGRDGGLQVDTQQARDEMSLSIAIDHHIAMAIPLHLRDERGELMPSAVTDCQGQLH
;
A
#
# COMPACT_ATOMS: atom_id res chain seq x y z
N MET A 1 -33.36 10.63 35.96
CA MET A 1 -33.93 10.89 34.62
C MET A 1 -32.91 11.45 33.61
N MET A 2 -31.59 11.19 33.76
CA MET A 2 -30.56 11.76 32.86
C MET A 2 -29.62 10.69 32.25
N ARG A 3 -29.80 9.40 32.61
CA ARG A 3 -28.99 8.28 32.09
C ARG A 3 -29.57 7.64 30.83
N GLU A 4 -30.89 7.74 30.62
CA GLU A 4 -31.55 7.17 29.44
C GLU A 4 -31.28 7.98 28.17
N SER A 5 -31.10 9.30 28.25
CA SER A 5 -30.80 10.14 27.08
C SER A 5 -29.39 9.87 26.53
N LEU A 6 -28.41 9.65 27.40
CA LEU A 6 -27.01 9.37 27.00
C LEU A 6 -26.86 8.01 26.30
N HIS A 7 -27.61 6.98 26.71
CA HIS A 7 -27.59 5.69 26.01
C HIS A 7 -28.30 5.74 24.66
N SER A 8 -29.33 6.59 24.52
CA SER A 8 -30.02 6.81 23.25
C SER A 8 -29.14 7.54 22.23
N GLU A 9 -28.30 8.48 22.66
CA GLU A 9 -27.35 9.19 21.77
C GLU A 9 -26.15 8.32 21.38
N LEU A 10 -25.66 7.47 22.29
CA LEU A 10 -24.60 6.50 21.99
C LEU A 10 -25.05 5.41 21.00
N ALA A 11 -26.32 4.97 21.08
CA ALA A 11 -26.88 4.01 20.13
C ALA A 11 -27.11 4.61 18.73
N ALA A 12 -27.36 5.93 18.64
CA ALA A 12 -27.51 6.65 17.38
C ALA A 12 -26.17 6.96 16.68
N ALA A 13 -25.05 6.90 17.42
CA ALA A 13 -23.70 7.15 16.92
C ALA A 13 -22.94 5.87 16.54
N ASP A 14 -23.59 4.70 16.59
CA ASP A 14 -22.99 3.44 16.16
C ASP A 14 -23.07 3.32 14.61
N PRO A 15 -21.95 3.44 13.88
CA PRO A 15 -21.93 3.32 12.42
C PRO A 15 -22.29 1.90 11.94
N MET A 16 -22.44 0.93 12.85
CA MET A 16 -22.76 -0.46 12.54
C MET A 16 -24.27 -0.77 12.55
N ALA A 17 -25.13 0.17 12.96
CA ALA A 17 -26.57 -0.11 13.15
C ALA A 17 -27.38 -0.28 11.84
N GLY A 18 -26.76 -0.13 10.66
CA GLY A 18 -27.49 -0.14 9.38
C GLY A 18 -26.75 -0.73 8.18
N VAL A 19 -25.59 -1.34 8.35
CA VAL A 19 -24.90 -2.00 7.24
C VAL A 19 -25.43 -3.43 7.13
N ASP A 20 -26.17 -3.70 6.06
CA ASP A 20 -26.75 -4.99 5.72
C ASP A 20 -25.69 -6.10 5.75
N ASP A 21 -25.61 -6.78 6.90
CA ASP A 21 -24.66 -7.83 7.25
C ASP A 21 -24.66 -8.94 6.19
N ALA A 22 -25.83 -9.17 5.57
CA ALA A 22 -26.02 -10.11 4.47
C ALA A 22 -25.18 -9.77 3.22
N ARG A 23 -24.97 -8.48 2.92
CA ARG A 23 -24.18 -8.05 1.74
C ARG A 23 -22.69 -8.18 2.00
N LEU A 24 -22.24 -7.88 3.22
CA LEU A 24 -20.85 -8.07 3.65
C LEU A 24 -20.51 -9.56 3.71
N HIS A 25 -21.38 -10.37 4.32
CA HIS A 25 -21.25 -11.82 4.34
C HIS A 25 -21.32 -12.43 2.95
N ALA A 26 -22.16 -11.92 2.04
CA ALA A 26 -22.19 -12.38 0.65
C ALA A 26 -20.91 -12.05 -0.11
N LEU A 27 -20.29 -10.89 0.17
CA LEU A 27 -19.01 -10.48 -0.42
C LEU A 27 -17.86 -11.38 0.10
N VAL A 28 -17.79 -11.59 1.42
CA VAL A 28 -16.80 -12.48 2.07
C VAL A 28 -16.97 -13.93 1.60
N ARG A 29 -18.21 -14.40 1.42
CA ARG A 29 -18.46 -15.75 0.93
C ARG A 29 -18.08 -15.90 -0.54
N ARG A 30 -18.31 -14.88 -1.38
CA ARG A 30 -17.87 -14.89 -2.78
C ARG A 30 -16.36 -14.86 -2.92
N THR A 31 -15.66 -14.10 -2.08
CA THR A 31 -14.20 -14.05 -2.10
C THR A 31 -13.58 -15.36 -1.62
N ALA A 32 -14.15 -15.98 -0.57
CA ALA A 32 -13.72 -17.29 -0.07
C ALA A 32 -13.89 -18.40 -1.14
N LEU A 33 -15.05 -18.44 -1.81
CA LEU A 33 -15.31 -19.42 -2.87
C LEU A 33 -14.42 -19.22 -4.10
N ALA A 34 -14.11 -17.96 -4.45
CA ALA A 34 -13.21 -17.65 -5.56
C ALA A 34 -11.75 -18.03 -5.26
N ALA A 35 -11.33 -17.92 -3.99
CA ALA A 35 -10.02 -18.37 -3.53
C ALA A 35 -9.90 -19.90 -3.56
N GLU A 36 -10.93 -20.61 -3.10
CA GLU A 36 -10.94 -22.08 -3.08
C GLU A 36 -11.00 -22.68 -4.50
N ALA A 37 -11.78 -22.09 -5.41
CA ALA A 37 -11.83 -22.53 -6.80
C ALA A 37 -10.50 -22.38 -7.55
N ARG A 38 -9.66 -21.39 -7.18
CA ARG A 38 -8.33 -21.21 -7.76
C ARG A 38 -7.28 -22.13 -7.16
N ALA A 39 -7.39 -22.43 -5.87
CA ALA A 39 -6.53 -23.41 -5.20
C ALA A 39 -6.71 -24.84 -5.78
N ILE A 40 -7.92 -25.17 -6.24
CA ILE A 40 -8.21 -26.48 -6.86
C ILE A 40 -7.80 -26.52 -8.35
N ALA A 41 -7.81 -25.37 -9.04
CA ALA A 41 -7.43 -25.29 -10.45
C ALA A 41 -5.91 -25.46 -10.70
N GLU A 42 -5.07 -25.24 -9.69
CA GLU A 42 -3.60 -25.39 -9.76
C GLU A 42 -3.09 -26.68 -9.11
N ALA A 43 -3.78 -27.81 -9.32
CA ALA A 43 -3.17 -29.11 -9.08
C ALA A 43 -2.20 -29.47 -10.23
N PRO A 44 -0.88 -29.62 -10.00
CA PRO A 44 0.05 -29.96 -11.06
C PRO A 44 -0.22 -31.38 -11.59
N SER A 45 -0.50 -31.48 -12.88
CA SER A 45 -0.65 -32.78 -13.57
C SER A 45 0.66 -33.58 -13.45
N THR A 46 0.59 -34.74 -12.79
CA THR A 46 1.71 -35.65 -12.65
C THR A 46 1.82 -36.53 -13.90
N THR A 47 2.76 -36.21 -14.79
CA THR A 47 3.11 -37.11 -15.90
C THR A 47 4.07 -38.21 -15.45
N PRO A 48 3.98 -39.45 -15.99
CA PRO A 48 4.62 -40.62 -15.37
C PRO A 48 6.14 -40.71 -15.67
N ARG A 49 6.92 -40.86 -14.60
CA ARG A 49 8.39 -40.84 -14.52
C ARG A 49 9.18 -41.95 -15.24
N TRP A 50 8.55 -42.90 -15.94
CA TRP A 50 9.26 -44.12 -16.38
C TRP A 50 10.00 -44.03 -17.73
N LYS A 51 9.81 -42.95 -18.51
CA LYS A 51 10.45 -42.79 -19.84
C LYS A 51 11.76 -41.98 -19.89
N ARG A 52 12.27 -41.47 -18.77
CA ARG A 52 13.57 -40.74 -18.72
C ARG A 52 14.70 -41.60 -18.14
N ARG A 53 15.01 -42.72 -18.80
CA ARG A 53 16.34 -43.35 -18.69
C ARG A 53 17.12 -42.99 -19.96
N ARG A 54 18.30 -42.38 -19.77
CA ARG A 54 19.33 -42.04 -20.77
C ARG A 54 19.34 -40.60 -21.29
N THR A 55 19.62 -39.66 -20.40
CA THR A 55 20.58 -38.58 -20.68
C THR A 55 21.09 -38.03 -19.35
N MET A 56 22.36 -38.31 -19.05
CA MET A 56 23.14 -37.60 -18.02
C MET A 56 23.50 -36.19 -18.55
N ILE A 57 23.79 -35.26 -17.63
CA ILE A 57 24.48 -33.93 -17.73
C ILE A 57 23.64 -32.81 -17.05
N PRO A 58 24.22 -31.91 -16.23
CA PRO A 58 24.68 -32.11 -14.85
C PRO A 58 23.93 -31.19 -13.85
N LEU A 59 24.26 -31.32 -12.57
CA LEU A 59 23.79 -30.46 -11.47
C LEU A 59 24.11 -28.97 -11.71
N GLY A 60 23.11 -28.10 -11.54
CA GLY A 60 23.32 -26.66 -11.45
C GLY A 60 22.01 -25.89 -11.46
N ILE A 61 21.83 -25.06 -10.44
CA ILE A 61 20.73 -24.11 -10.22
C ILE A 61 19.54 -24.72 -9.47
N ALA A 62 19.68 -24.73 -8.14
CA ALA A 62 18.55 -24.68 -7.23
C ALA A 62 17.73 -23.43 -7.56
N GLY A 63 16.51 -23.64 -8.09
CA GLY A 63 15.54 -22.57 -8.27
C GLY A 63 15.09 -22.10 -6.90
N VAL A 64 15.52 -20.92 -6.50
CA VAL A 64 14.90 -20.20 -5.39
C VAL A 64 13.50 -19.84 -5.87
N VAL A 65 12.51 -20.55 -5.36
CA VAL A 65 11.12 -20.11 -5.44
C VAL A 65 11.03 -18.90 -4.52
N ALA A 66 11.12 -17.71 -5.10
CA ALA A 66 10.77 -16.48 -4.41
C ALA A 66 9.32 -16.64 -3.96
N LEU A 67 9.12 -16.80 -2.64
CA LEU A 67 7.83 -16.59 -2.01
C LEU A 67 7.53 -15.11 -2.18
N THR A 68 6.92 -14.74 -3.31
CA THR A 68 6.32 -13.42 -3.49
C THR A 68 5.31 -13.25 -2.37
N GLY A 69 5.65 -12.42 -1.38
CA GLY A 69 4.71 -11.98 -0.36
C GLY A 69 3.43 -11.54 -1.07
N ALA A 70 2.30 -12.12 -0.69
CA ALA A 70 1.03 -11.90 -1.35
C ALA A 70 0.67 -10.41 -1.25
N ALA A 71 1.00 -9.64 -2.28
CA ALA A 71 0.51 -8.28 -2.44
C ALA A 71 -1.00 -8.37 -2.66
N LEU A 72 -1.76 -8.14 -1.60
CA LEU A 72 -3.19 -7.85 -1.72
C LEU A 72 -3.31 -6.63 -2.62
N VAL A 73 -3.75 -6.83 -3.87
CA VAL A 73 -3.96 -5.73 -4.82
C VAL A 73 -5.20 -4.97 -4.36
N LEU A 74 -5.01 -4.03 -3.43
CA LEU A 74 -6.04 -3.06 -3.09
C LEU A 74 -6.23 -2.12 -4.29
N PRO A 75 -7.48 -1.78 -4.65
CA PRO A 75 -7.73 -0.76 -5.67
C PRO A 75 -7.37 0.62 -5.09
N LEU A 76 -6.09 1.00 -5.23
CA LEU A 76 -5.56 2.32 -4.85
C LEU A 76 -5.94 3.44 -5.84
N THR A 77 -6.88 3.17 -6.74
CA THR A 77 -7.22 4.09 -7.83
C THR A 77 -8.27 5.11 -7.43
N GLN A 78 -8.96 4.96 -6.29
CA GLN A 78 -10.08 5.82 -5.90
C GLN A 78 -9.97 6.29 -4.45
N PHE A 79 -10.23 7.59 -4.24
CA PHE A 79 -10.17 8.28 -2.95
C PHE A 79 -11.53 8.88 -2.61
N GLY A 80 -11.86 8.93 -1.32
CA GLY A 80 -12.92 9.78 -0.80
C GLY A 80 -12.33 11.08 -0.25
N ILE A 81 -12.57 12.21 -0.92
CA ILE A 81 -12.07 13.54 -0.50
C ILE A 81 -13.25 14.50 -0.43
N GLY A 82 -13.49 15.09 0.74
CA GLY A 82 -14.59 16.04 0.93
C GLY A 82 -15.99 15.48 0.61
N GLY A 83 -16.19 14.17 0.76
CA GLY A 83 -17.45 13.48 0.40
C GLY A 83 -17.61 13.16 -1.09
N MET A 84 -16.60 13.45 -1.92
CA MET A 84 -16.55 13.09 -3.34
C MET A 84 -15.63 11.90 -3.57
N LEU A 85 -15.99 11.04 -4.52
CA LEU A 85 -15.11 9.99 -5.03
C LEU A 85 -14.29 10.55 -6.20
N VAL A 86 -12.98 10.45 -6.11
CA VAL A 86 -12.05 10.90 -7.15
C VAL A 86 -11.06 9.81 -7.50
N ASP A 87 -10.61 9.81 -8.75
CA ASP A 87 -9.55 8.92 -9.19
C ASP A 87 -8.17 9.47 -8.83
N ALA A 88 -7.19 8.58 -8.67
CA ALA A 88 -5.79 8.95 -8.47
C ALA A 88 -5.26 9.78 -9.64
N ASP A 89 -4.55 10.86 -9.33
CA ASP A 89 -3.81 11.64 -10.31
C ASP A 89 -2.54 10.94 -10.76
N ALA A 90 -1.84 10.30 -9.80
CA ALA A 90 -0.59 9.60 -10.04
C ALA A 90 -0.46 8.40 -9.10
N ILE A 91 0.22 7.37 -9.57
CA ILE A 91 0.54 6.17 -8.79
C ILE A 91 2.04 5.91 -8.93
N ILE A 92 2.75 6.00 -7.81
CA ILE A 92 4.18 5.75 -7.74
C ILE A 92 4.40 4.27 -7.39
N PRO A 93 5.01 3.46 -8.27
CA PRO A 93 5.43 2.11 -7.92
C PRO A 93 6.65 2.16 -7.01
N ILE A 94 6.59 1.46 -5.88
CA ILE A 94 7.68 1.36 -4.91
C ILE A 94 8.14 -0.09 -4.90
N LYS A 95 9.39 -0.31 -5.30
CA LYS A 95 10.02 -1.63 -5.34
C LYS A 95 11.39 -1.58 -4.71
N TYR A 96 11.67 -2.55 -3.85
CA TYR A 96 12.97 -2.68 -3.19
C TYR A 96 13.19 -4.12 -2.73
N THR A 97 14.45 -4.45 -2.42
CA THR A 97 14.82 -5.75 -1.85
C THR A 97 15.40 -5.51 -0.46
N THR A 98 14.87 -6.21 0.55
CA THR A 98 15.34 -6.11 1.94
C THR A 98 16.73 -6.73 2.11
N ASP A 99 17.37 -6.48 3.25
CA ASP A 99 18.64 -7.09 3.65
C ASP A 99 18.53 -8.62 3.84
N THR A 100 17.33 -9.11 4.13
CA THR A 100 16.98 -10.53 4.20
C THR A 100 16.71 -11.18 2.83
N GLY A 101 16.73 -10.40 1.75
CA GLY A 101 16.52 -10.87 0.38
C GLY A 101 15.04 -11.01 -0.01
N VAL A 102 14.12 -10.33 0.67
CA VAL A 102 12.70 -10.28 0.31
C VAL A 102 12.47 -9.15 -0.68
N ASP A 103 11.87 -9.46 -1.83
CA ASP A 103 11.42 -8.46 -2.80
C ASP A 103 10.05 -7.91 -2.39
N VAL A 104 10.00 -6.60 -2.16
CA VAL A 104 8.78 -5.87 -1.84
C VAL A 104 8.34 -5.05 -3.04
N SER A 105 7.04 -5.09 -3.35
CA SER A 105 6.42 -4.28 -4.39
C SER A 105 5.09 -3.72 -3.86
N CYS A 106 5.07 -2.41 -3.63
CA CYS A 106 3.89 -1.66 -3.21
C CYS A 106 3.73 -0.40 -4.07
N ARG A 107 2.73 0.41 -3.77
CA ARG A 107 2.34 1.59 -4.54
C ARG A 107 1.86 2.67 -3.58
N LYS A 108 2.16 3.92 -3.95
CA LYS A 108 1.58 5.11 -3.32
C LYS A 108 0.81 5.90 -4.36
N ALA A 109 -0.49 6.04 -4.15
CA ALA A 109 -1.37 6.80 -5.01
C ALA A 109 -1.58 8.20 -4.42
N PHE A 110 -1.69 9.19 -5.30
CA PHE A 110 -1.82 10.60 -4.95
C PHE A 110 -3.01 11.26 -5.64
N TYR A 111 -3.60 12.21 -4.94
CA TYR A 111 -4.51 13.21 -5.47
C TYR A 111 -4.06 14.60 -5.03
N PHE A 112 -4.01 15.55 -5.97
CA PHE A 112 -3.52 16.91 -5.75
C PHE A 112 -4.65 17.94 -5.85
N GLY A 113 -4.80 18.72 -4.77
CA GLY A 113 -5.76 19.83 -4.65
C GLY A 113 -7.11 19.43 -4.05
N ASP A 114 -8.06 20.36 -4.11
CA ASP A 114 -9.47 20.13 -3.77
C ASP A 114 -10.23 19.65 -5.02
N PRO A 115 -11.00 18.55 -4.96
CA PRO A 115 -11.84 18.14 -6.08
C PRO A 115 -12.84 19.16 -6.59
N ALA A 116 -13.32 20.06 -5.73
CA ALA A 116 -14.24 21.13 -6.13
C ALA A 116 -13.53 22.33 -6.78
N ASP A 117 -12.24 22.55 -6.48
CA ASP A 117 -11.49 23.73 -6.92
C ASP A 117 -10.02 23.42 -7.23
N ARG A 118 -9.79 22.60 -8.26
CA ARG A 118 -8.43 22.29 -8.71
C ARG A 118 -7.79 23.46 -9.43
N THR A 119 -6.67 23.93 -8.89
CA THR A 119 -5.86 25.00 -9.49
C THR A 119 -4.99 24.49 -10.64
N GLN A 120 -4.37 25.42 -11.37
CA GLN A 120 -3.37 25.07 -12.38
C GLN A 120 -2.11 24.45 -11.75
N SER A 121 -1.72 24.90 -10.57
CA SER A 121 -0.57 24.35 -9.83
C SER A 121 -0.79 22.88 -9.49
N ASP A 122 -1.98 22.53 -8.97
CA ASP A 122 -2.33 21.13 -8.65
C ASP A 122 -2.20 20.20 -9.86
N ARG A 123 -2.64 20.67 -11.03
CA ARG A 123 -2.51 19.92 -12.29
C ARG A 123 -1.06 19.77 -12.75
N GLN A 124 -0.21 20.78 -12.53
CA GLN A 124 1.21 20.72 -12.90
C GLN A 124 1.98 19.73 -12.02
N ILE A 125 1.72 19.72 -10.70
CA ILE A 125 2.33 18.74 -9.80
C ILE A 125 1.82 17.33 -10.14
N ALA A 126 0.52 17.17 -10.34
CA ALA A 126 -0.07 15.89 -10.75
C ALA A 126 0.59 15.33 -12.02
N ALA A 127 0.73 16.16 -13.05
CA ALA A 127 1.40 15.77 -14.30
C ALA A 127 2.87 15.43 -14.07
N PHE A 128 3.60 16.24 -13.30
CA PHE A 128 4.99 15.95 -12.97
C PHE A 128 5.12 14.59 -12.28
N VAL A 129 4.32 14.32 -11.24
CA VAL A 129 4.41 13.06 -10.48
C VAL A 129 3.99 11.86 -11.32
N ALA A 130 3.01 12.01 -12.21
CA ALA A 130 2.58 10.94 -13.12
C ALA A 130 3.64 10.59 -14.17
N ASP A 131 4.35 11.60 -14.70
CA ASP A 131 5.33 11.42 -15.78
C ASP A 131 6.78 11.21 -15.28
N HIS A 132 7.05 11.42 -13.99
CA HIS A 132 8.37 11.25 -13.40
C HIS A 132 8.81 9.77 -13.42
N ASP A 133 10.08 9.53 -13.73
CA ASP A 133 10.66 8.19 -13.62
C ASP A 133 11.00 7.87 -12.16
N TRP A 134 10.18 7.00 -11.56
CA TRP A 134 10.35 6.53 -10.19
C TRP A 134 11.19 5.25 -10.10
N THR A 135 11.84 4.82 -11.18
CA THR A 135 12.66 3.61 -11.17
C THR A 135 13.82 3.75 -10.18
N GLY A 136 14.01 2.73 -9.35
CA GLY A 136 15.12 2.67 -8.39
C GLY A 136 14.87 3.41 -7.07
N ILE A 137 13.98 4.40 -7.03
CA ILE A 137 13.75 5.23 -5.83
C ILE A 137 13.29 4.42 -4.62
N GLY A 138 12.60 3.29 -4.85
CA GLY A 138 12.13 2.42 -3.77
C GLY A 138 13.29 1.83 -2.96
N GLN A 139 14.41 1.52 -3.61
CA GLN A 139 15.61 1.03 -2.92
C GLN A 139 16.22 2.13 -2.06
N ASP A 140 16.30 3.37 -2.57
CA ASP A 140 16.79 4.52 -1.81
C ASP A 140 15.90 4.80 -0.58
N MET A 141 14.57 4.70 -0.75
CA MET A 141 13.61 4.84 0.36
C MET A 141 13.80 3.76 1.43
N TYR A 142 14.02 2.50 1.01
CA TYR A 142 14.31 1.40 1.93
C TYR A 142 15.60 1.65 2.72
N GLU A 143 16.68 2.00 2.02
CA GLU A 143 17.97 2.27 2.67
C GLU A 143 17.88 3.46 3.62
N TYR A 144 17.14 4.51 3.26
CA TYR A 144 16.87 5.63 4.13
C TYR A 144 16.09 5.21 5.38
N ALA A 145 15.05 4.38 5.23
CA ALA A 145 14.23 3.91 6.36
C ALA A 145 15.06 3.08 7.36
N ILE A 146 15.97 2.23 6.87
CA ILE A 146 16.90 1.46 7.70
C ILE A 146 17.90 2.37 8.42
N ALA A 147 18.44 3.38 7.73
CA ALA A 147 19.42 4.31 8.30
C ALA A 147 18.79 5.31 9.28
N HIS A 148 17.49 5.61 9.12
CA HIS A 148 16.76 6.61 9.90
C HIS A 148 15.46 6.00 10.46
N PRO A 149 15.55 4.99 11.35
CA PRO A 149 14.36 4.37 11.89
C PRO A 149 13.57 5.37 12.74
N PHE A 150 12.25 5.28 12.63
CA PHE A 150 11.32 6.00 13.47
C PHE A 150 11.49 5.59 14.93
N VAL A 151 11.63 6.58 15.81
CA VAL A 151 11.75 6.38 17.25
C VAL A 151 10.55 7.04 17.95
N PRO A 152 9.63 6.25 18.54
CA PRO A 152 8.52 6.79 19.33
C PRO A 152 9.02 7.70 20.46
N GLY A 153 8.29 8.78 20.70
CA GLY A 153 8.63 9.84 21.65
C GLY A 153 9.55 10.92 21.09
N ARG A 154 10.52 10.56 20.24
CA ARG A 154 11.37 11.53 19.52
C ARG A 154 10.66 12.10 18.31
N ASP A 155 10.08 11.22 17.50
CA ASP A 155 9.57 11.54 16.17
C ASP A 155 8.03 11.63 16.15
N GLY A 156 7.39 11.45 17.30
CA GLY A 156 5.93 11.41 17.47
C GLY A 156 5.49 10.26 18.37
N GLY A 157 4.18 10.16 18.61
CA GLY A 157 3.58 9.06 19.38
C GLY A 157 2.94 8.02 18.46
N LEU A 158 3.17 6.74 18.74
CA LEU A 158 2.33 5.66 18.20
C LEU A 158 1.23 5.34 19.20
N GLN A 159 0.02 5.06 18.72
CA GLN A 159 -1.07 4.57 19.57
C GLN A 159 -0.75 3.18 20.13
N VAL A 160 -0.15 2.33 19.29
CA VAL A 160 0.38 1.02 19.67
C VAL A 160 1.81 0.93 19.17
N ASP A 161 2.72 0.74 20.10
CA ASP A 161 4.15 0.70 19.83
C ASP A 161 4.60 -0.75 19.57
N THR A 162 4.58 -1.16 18.30
CA THR A 162 5.09 -2.45 17.82
C THR A 162 6.22 -2.25 16.83
N GLN A 163 7.06 -3.26 16.63
CA GLN A 163 8.12 -3.21 15.61
C GLN A 163 7.53 -2.95 14.22
N GLN A 164 6.46 -3.65 13.85
CA GLN A 164 5.75 -3.44 12.58
C GLN A 164 5.30 -1.99 12.42
N ALA A 165 4.70 -1.37 13.45
CA ALA A 165 4.23 0.01 13.37
C ALA A 165 5.40 1.00 13.22
N ARG A 166 6.55 0.72 13.84
CA ARG A 166 7.78 1.51 13.66
C ARG A 166 8.34 1.36 12.25
N ASP A 167 8.35 0.15 11.71
CA ASP A 167 8.86 -0.13 10.37
C ASP A 167 7.97 0.52 9.28
N GLU A 168 6.65 0.40 9.44
CA GLU A 168 5.64 1.09 8.63
C GLU A 168 5.85 2.62 8.66
N MET A 169 6.06 3.19 9.85
CA MET A 169 6.29 4.63 9.98
C MET A 169 7.63 5.06 9.37
N SER A 170 8.71 4.28 9.60
CA SER A 170 10.04 4.55 9.03
C SER A 170 9.99 4.57 7.51
N LEU A 171 9.33 3.57 6.92
CA LEU A 171 9.15 3.49 5.47
C LEU A 171 8.25 4.63 4.96
N SER A 172 7.16 4.97 5.66
CA SER A 172 6.29 6.08 5.26
C SER A 172 7.05 7.40 5.22
N ILE A 173 7.84 7.69 6.26
CA ILE A 173 8.69 8.90 6.33
C ILE A 173 9.70 8.92 5.18
N ALA A 174 10.35 7.80 4.90
CA ALA A 174 11.30 7.70 3.80
C ALA A 174 10.62 7.96 2.43
N ILE A 175 9.46 7.34 2.20
CA ILE A 175 8.67 7.54 0.98
C ILE A 175 8.32 9.02 0.81
N ASP A 176 7.77 9.66 1.85
CA ASP A 176 7.41 11.08 1.81
C ASP A 176 8.62 11.98 1.58
N HIS A 177 9.74 11.69 2.25
CA HIS A 177 10.99 12.42 2.08
C HIS A 177 11.48 12.37 0.63
N HIS A 178 11.61 11.18 0.06
CA HIS A 178 12.17 11.01 -1.29
C HIS A 178 11.25 11.57 -2.38
N ILE A 179 9.93 11.40 -2.25
CA ILE A 179 8.98 12.00 -3.20
C ILE A 179 9.03 13.52 -3.10
N ALA A 180 9.02 14.08 -1.89
CA ALA A 180 9.12 15.51 -1.70
C ALA A 180 10.40 16.04 -2.34
N MET A 181 11.55 15.38 -2.10
CA MET A 181 12.84 15.77 -2.67
C MET A 181 12.89 15.71 -4.20
N ALA A 182 12.21 14.75 -4.82
CA ALA A 182 12.14 14.61 -6.28
C ALA A 182 11.32 15.72 -6.95
N ILE A 183 10.28 16.24 -6.28
CA ILE A 183 9.42 17.30 -6.83
C ILE A 183 10.20 18.63 -6.89
N PRO A 184 10.32 19.31 -8.04
CA PRO A 184 11.00 20.59 -8.15
C PRO A 184 10.40 21.66 -7.24
N LEU A 185 11.25 22.49 -6.61
CA LEU A 185 10.80 23.54 -5.67
C LEU A 185 9.77 24.50 -6.29
N HIS A 186 9.89 24.84 -7.57
CA HIS A 186 8.96 25.75 -8.25
C HIS A 186 7.56 25.15 -8.47
N LEU A 187 7.42 23.82 -8.34
CA LEU A 187 6.13 23.12 -8.36
C LEU A 187 5.60 22.91 -6.95
N ARG A 188 6.43 23.02 -5.91
CA ARG A 188 5.96 22.97 -4.52
C ARG A 188 5.28 24.32 -4.23
N ASP A 189 3.97 24.29 -4.01
CA ASP A 189 3.19 25.51 -3.77
C ASP A 189 3.75 26.29 -2.56
N GLU A 190 3.88 27.61 -2.70
CA GLU A 190 4.29 28.53 -1.63
C GLU A 190 3.25 28.60 -0.48
N ARG A 191 2.04 28.06 -0.70
CA ARG A 191 0.97 27.95 0.32
C ARG A 191 1.29 27.02 1.49
N GLY A 192 2.48 26.43 1.54
CA GLY A 192 3.04 25.79 2.73
C GLY A 192 2.47 24.41 3.07
N GLU A 193 1.19 24.15 2.80
CA GLU A 193 0.52 22.89 3.16
C GLU A 193 -0.63 22.59 2.20
N LEU A 194 -0.32 22.17 0.97
CA LEU A 194 -1.19 21.22 0.29
C LEU A 194 -0.58 19.85 0.54
N MET A 195 -0.93 19.23 1.66
CA MET A 195 -0.65 17.81 1.85
C MET A 195 -1.44 17.09 0.76
N PRO A 196 -0.78 16.48 -0.24
CA PRO A 196 -1.52 15.72 -1.24
C PRO A 196 -2.27 14.61 -0.50
N SER A 197 -3.52 14.38 -0.89
CA SER A 197 -4.26 13.24 -0.36
C SER A 197 -3.62 11.98 -0.94
N ALA A 198 -3.03 11.16 -0.09
CA ALA A 198 -2.27 10.00 -0.51
C ALA A 198 -2.70 8.74 0.25
N VAL A 199 -2.69 7.61 -0.44
CA VAL A 199 -2.93 6.29 0.14
C VAL A 199 -1.83 5.37 -0.36
N THR A 200 -1.33 4.51 0.52
CA THR A 200 -0.29 3.53 0.23
C THR A 200 -0.76 2.13 0.58
N ASP A 201 -0.34 1.14 -0.20
CA ASP A 201 -0.48 -0.29 0.15
C ASP A 201 0.83 -0.90 0.70
N CYS A 202 1.84 -0.06 1.00
CA CYS A 202 3.07 -0.50 1.65
C CYS A 202 2.82 -0.87 3.12
N GLN A 203 3.33 -2.03 3.54
CA GLN A 203 3.13 -2.59 4.89
C GLN A 203 4.37 -2.49 5.80
N GLY A 204 5.33 -1.62 5.46
CA GLY A 204 6.54 -1.44 6.28
C GLY A 204 7.45 -2.66 6.34
N GLN A 205 7.46 -3.50 5.31
CA GLN A 205 8.33 -4.67 5.32
C GLN A 205 9.79 -4.24 5.12
N LEU A 206 10.54 -4.14 6.22
CA LEU A 206 11.96 -3.78 6.20
C LEU A 206 12.90 -4.99 6.39
N HIS A 207 12.34 -6.17 6.72
CA HIS A 207 13.07 -7.41 7.00
C HIS A 207 12.32 -8.65 6.48
#